data_AF-A0AA36MCK8-F1
#
_entry.id   AF-A0AA36MCK8-F1
#
_cell.length_a   1.000
_cell.length_b   1.000
_cell.length_c   1.000
_cell.angle_alpha   90.00
_cell.angle_beta   90.00
_cell.angle_gamma   90.00
#
_symmetry.space_group_name_H-M   'P 1'
#
loop_
_entity.id
_entity.type
_entity.pdbx_description
1 polymer ?
#
loop_
_entity_poly.entity_id
_entity_poly.type
_entity_poly.pdbx_seq_one_letter_code
_entity_poly.pdbx_strand_id
1 'polypeptide(L)'
;MRALHGYSCPRASVACAQLIWVTAFVIDQILVKQDYIHSAFGYPYQTDVITSSIAKYGDKIYCRYFDMSMQEIGNPFKSVVFPEYTVMCLRRDGAKFMSLSESASGYYDYPVPIVDRTQYVPIHFFSVCLAPIHGTATKWLQLVEFIEHYKIQGATHFYIYISHIDEYSRMLIDDYVRTGDAEVIILRNRFKGMDEVWHSVQIQECLNRARGHSRWVAFVDLDERITPTNYSKTLRSYLKELNDDKIGGIQFRQRLVLQNAALPRRYTEANQIASWMPTRRFHNTSRVGRQWKCIVDPKKVLFMRKHKPDAFLKGYWLHQMKPEEGIVR
;
A
#
# COMPACT_ATOMS: atom_id res chain seq x y z
N MET A 1 -20.81 24.15 -23.98
CA MET A 1 -20.93 25.61 -24.14
C MET A 1 -22.31 26.04 -23.70
N ARG A 2 -22.43 26.63 -22.50
CA ARG A 2 -23.39 27.69 -22.11
C ARG A 2 -22.98 28.19 -20.72
N ALA A 3 -23.11 29.50 -20.54
CA ALA A 3 -22.32 30.36 -19.68
C ALA A 3 -22.77 30.41 -18.21
N LEU A 4 -21.83 30.73 -17.31
CA LEU A 4 -22.09 31.51 -16.10
C LEU A 4 -21.22 32.77 -16.18
N HIS A 5 -21.85 33.89 -16.52
CA HIS A 5 -21.30 35.23 -16.36
C HIS A 5 -21.60 35.74 -14.95
N GLY A 6 -20.67 36.52 -14.39
CA GLY A 6 -21.03 37.65 -13.54
C GLY A 6 -20.66 37.56 -12.07
N TYR A 7 -19.37 37.69 -11.74
CA TYR A 7 -18.94 38.54 -10.62
C TYR A 7 -17.65 39.27 -11.02
N SER A 8 -17.81 40.48 -11.56
CA SER A 8 -16.71 41.43 -11.71
C SER A 8 -16.37 42.01 -10.35
N CYS A 9 -15.20 41.65 -9.79
CA CYS A 9 -14.68 42.28 -8.58
C CYS A 9 -13.96 43.59 -8.97
N PRO A 10 -14.35 44.76 -8.45
CA PRO A 10 -13.66 46.01 -8.73
C PRO A 10 -12.29 46.02 -8.03
N ARG A 11 -11.27 46.50 -8.75
CA ARG A 11 -9.89 46.84 -8.33
C ARG A 11 -9.45 46.19 -7.00
N ALA A 12 -8.70 45.09 -7.12
CA ALA A 12 -8.05 44.40 -6.02
C ALA A 12 -7.27 45.39 -5.13
N SER A 13 -7.84 45.71 -3.97
CA SER A 13 -7.08 46.30 -2.88
C SER A 13 -6.12 45.22 -2.34
N VAL A 14 -4.95 45.63 -1.88
CA VAL A 14 -3.94 44.75 -1.26
C VAL A 14 -4.54 43.87 -0.15
N ALA A 15 -5.59 44.36 0.51
CA ALA A 15 -6.36 43.64 1.52
C ALA A 15 -7.13 42.42 0.98
N CYS A 16 -7.69 42.49 -0.23
CA CYS A 16 -8.43 41.36 -0.84
C CYS A 16 -7.48 40.25 -1.29
N ALA A 17 -6.28 40.60 -1.78
CA ALA A 17 -5.23 39.64 -2.05
C ALA A 17 -4.72 39.00 -0.74
N GLN A 18 -4.46 39.77 0.31
CA GLN A 18 -4.07 39.24 1.62
C GLN A 18 -5.13 38.30 2.22
N LEU A 19 -6.42 38.60 2.12
CA LEU A 19 -7.48 37.69 2.61
C LEU A 19 -7.54 36.38 1.82
N ILE A 20 -7.33 36.40 0.50
CA ILE A 20 -7.28 35.18 -0.33
C ILE A 20 -6.04 34.34 -0.02
N TRP A 21 -4.89 34.98 0.19
CA TRP A 21 -3.65 34.30 0.59
C TRP A 21 -3.73 33.75 2.02
N VAL A 22 -4.32 34.48 2.96
CA VAL A 22 -4.54 34.02 4.33
C VAL A 22 -5.56 32.88 4.36
N THR A 23 -6.66 32.95 3.60
CA THR A 23 -7.63 31.84 3.53
C THR A 23 -7.05 30.62 2.83
N ALA A 24 -6.28 30.76 1.76
CA ALA A 24 -5.58 29.65 1.12
C ALA A 24 -4.53 29.01 2.04
N PHE A 25 -3.75 29.83 2.76
CA PHE A 25 -2.73 29.37 3.71
C PHE A 25 -3.35 28.73 4.96
N VAL A 26 -4.48 29.26 5.45
CA VAL A 26 -5.23 28.69 6.56
C VAL A 26 -5.93 27.38 6.15
N ILE A 27 -6.48 27.29 4.94
CA ILE A 27 -7.05 26.04 4.41
C ILE A 27 -5.97 24.98 4.21
N ASP A 28 -4.79 25.33 3.67
CA ASP A 28 -3.65 24.40 3.58
C ASP A 28 -3.18 23.95 4.98
N GLN A 29 -3.08 24.88 5.94
CA GLN A 29 -2.75 24.56 7.34
C GLN A 29 -3.81 23.67 8.01
N ILE A 30 -5.09 23.86 7.72
CA ILE A 30 -6.19 23.05 8.28
C ILE A 30 -6.22 21.66 7.63
N LEU A 31 -5.99 21.55 6.32
CA LEU A 31 -5.95 20.27 5.61
C LEU A 31 -4.71 19.43 5.95
N VAL A 32 -3.60 20.08 6.31
CA VAL A 32 -2.36 19.42 6.77
C VAL A 32 -2.42 19.02 8.26
N LYS A 33 -3.22 19.71 9.09
CA LYS A 33 -3.32 19.46 10.53
C LYS A 33 -4.29 18.34 10.93
N GLN A 34 -5.17 17.90 10.04
CA GLN A 34 -6.14 16.86 10.37
C GLN A 34 -5.55 15.46 10.17
N ASP A 35 -5.33 14.77 11.30
CA ASP A 35 -4.72 13.44 11.34
C ASP A 35 -5.63 12.37 10.74
N TYR A 36 -5.49 12.19 9.42
CA TYR A 36 -6.35 11.27 8.68
C TYR A 36 -5.99 9.83 8.96
N ILE A 37 -6.89 9.20 9.67
CA ILE A 37 -6.93 7.78 9.87
C ILE A 37 -7.32 7.08 8.56
N HIS A 38 -6.47 6.17 8.11
CA HIS A 38 -6.67 5.43 6.87
C HIS A 38 -7.30 4.06 7.13
N SER A 39 -6.76 3.31 8.09
CA SER A 39 -7.24 1.97 8.46
C SER A 39 -6.83 1.59 9.88
N ALA A 40 -7.51 0.61 10.47
CA ALA A 40 -7.19 0.08 11.80
C ALA A 40 -7.24 -1.46 11.77
N PHE A 41 -6.23 -2.11 12.37
CA PHE A 41 -6.06 -3.56 12.36
C PHE A 41 -5.89 -4.09 13.78
N GLY A 42 -6.87 -4.89 14.25
CA GLY A 42 -6.88 -5.45 15.59
C GLY A 42 -6.15 -6.78 15.67
N TYR A 43 -5.03 -6.81 16.39
CA TYR A 43 -4.27 -8.02 16.73
C TYR A 43 -4.62 -8.51 18.15
N PRO A 44 -4.09 -9.67 18.62
CA PRO A 44 -4.45 -10.21 19.93
C PRO A 44 -4.22 -9.26 21.11
N TYR A 45 -3.15 -8.45 21.07
CA TYR A 45 -2.74 -7.60 22.20
C TYR A 45 -2.77 -6.10 21.90
N GLN A 46 -2.92 -5.72 20.63
CA GLN A 46 -2.85 -4.32 20.19
C GLN A 46 -3.73 -4.09 18.97
N THR A 47 -4.02 -2.84 18.68
CA THR A 47 -4.62 -2.40 17.42
C THR A 47 -3.68 -1.41 16.77
N ASP A 48 -3.23 -1.69 15.55
CA ASP A 48 -2.38 -0.76 14.80
C ASP A 48 -3.27 0.09 13.91
N VAL A 49 -3.14 1.41 14.05
CA VAL A 49 -3.88 2.41 13.29
C VAL A 49 -2.96 3.06 12.29
N ILE A 50 -3.31 3.02 11.01
CA ILE A 50 -2.55 3.62 9.92
C ILE A 50 -3.05 5.04 9.68
N THR A 51 -2.12 5.98 9.62
CA THR A 51 -2.39 7.38 9.32
C THR A 51 -1.79 7.76 7.97
N SER A 52 -2.35 8.75 7.30
CA SER A 52 -1.73 9.37 6.12
C SER A 52 -1.15 10.75 6.44
N SER A 53 -0.85 11.03 7.70
CA SER A 53 -0.28 12.31 8.14
C SER A 53 1.22 12.31 7.95
N ILE A 54 1.74 13.38 7.35
CA ILE A 54 3.17 13.51 7.05
C ILE A 54 3.90 14.12 8.24
N ALA A 55 5.16 13.71 8.45
CA ALA A 55 6.05 14.28 9.45
C ALA A 55 5.54 14.21 10.90
N LYS A 56 4.68 13.24 11.22
CA LYS A 56 4.17 12.99 12.57
C LYS A 56 5.00 11.98 13.37
N TYR A 57 6.13 11.48 12.84
CA TYR A 57 6.93 10.45 13.51
C TYR A 57 7.35 10.91 14.91
N GLY A 58 7.05 10.09 15.93
CA GLY A 58 7.34 10.39 17.33
C GLY A 58 6.34 11.32 18.02
N ASP A 59 5.37 11.89 17.29
CA ASP A 59 4.34 12.73 17.89
C ASP A 59 3.47 11.92 18.84
N LYS A 60 3.06 12.57 19.93
CA LYS A 60 2.11 12.01 20.90
C LYS A 60 0.71 12.08 20.31
N ILE A 61 0.03 10.95 20.28
CA ILE A 61 -1.33 10.80 19.77
C ILE A 61 -2.17 10.02 20.79
N TYR A 62 -3.47 10.26 20.82
CA TYR A 62 -4.42 9.59 21.69
C TYR A 62 -5.36 8.70 20.88
N CYS A 63 -5.37 7.41 21.18
CA CYS A 63 -6.29 6.44 20.58
C CYS A 63 -7.68 6.58 21.19
N ARG A 64 -8.68 6.75 20.32
CA ARG A 64 -10.10 6.87 20.64
C ARG A 64 -10.82 5.61 20.16
N TYR A 65 -11.70 5.05 20.98
CA TYR A 65 -12.31 3.73 20.74
C TYR A 65 -13.83 3.88 20.73
N PHE A 66 -14.51 3.20 19.81
CA PHE A 66 -15.95 3.32 19.65
C PHE A 66 -16.60 1.95 19.47
N ASP A 67 -17.82 1.79 19.98
CA ASP A 67 -18.61 0.56 19.85
C ASP A 67 -19.40 0.51 18.52
N MET A 68 -20.31 -0.47 18.37
CA MET A 68 -21.16 -0.58 17.17
C MET A 68 -22.14 0.59 16.98
N SER A 69 -22.46 1.31 18.04
CA SER A 69 -23.36 2.47 18.05
C SER A 69 -22.60 3.79 17.84
N MET A 70 -21.29 3.72 17.55
CA MET A 70 -20.39 4.86 17.45
C MET A 70 -20.27 5.67 18.77
N GLN A 71 -20.54 5.03 19.91
CA GLN A 71 -20.34 5.63 21.22
C GLN A 71 -18.91 5.40 21.69
N GLU A 72 -18.26 6.44 22.21
CA GLU A 72 -16.89 6.37 22.70
C GLU A 72 -16.78 5.48 23.95
N ILE A 73 -15.78 4.59 23.97
CA ILE A 73 -15.54 3.60 25.03
C ILE A 73 -14.32 3.99 25.86
N GLY A 74 -14.58 4.29 27.13
CA GLY A 74 -13.54 4.52 28.15
C GLY A 74 -12.67 5.75 27.86
N ASN A 75 -11.55 5.85 28.56
CA ASN A 75 -10.66 7.02 28.45
C ASN A 75 -9.71 6.89 27.25
N PRO A 76 -9.35 7.96 26.52
CA PRO A 76 -8.35 7.90 25.45
C PRO A 76 -7.02 7.26 25.90
N PHE A 77 -6.38 6.47 25.03
CA PHE A 77 -5.08 5.85 25.32
C PHE A 77 -3.94 6.64 24.68
N LYS A 78 -2.99 7.14 25.47
CA LYS A 78 -1.82 7.86 24.95
C LYS A 78 -0.84 6.89 24.29
N SER A 79 -0.52 7.14 23.03
CA SER A 79 0.48 6.45 22.24
C SER A 79 1.38 7.45 21.50
N VAL A 80 2.21 6.94 20.59
CA VAL A 80 3.08 7.71 19.70
C VAL A 80 2.95 7.18 18.27
N VAL A 81 3.22 8.03 17.29
CA VAL A 81 3.36 7.58 15.90
C VAL A 81 4.69 6.85 15.74
N PHE A 82 4.64 5.51 15.78
CA PHE A 82 5.78 4.63 15.58
C PHE A 82 5.33 3.22 15.14
N PRO A 83 5.93 2.65 14.08
CA PRO A 83 6.84 3.31 13.13
C PRO A 83 6.12 4.40 12.31
N GLU A 84 6.80 5.05 11.36
CA GLU A 84 6.20 6.11 10.53
C GLU A 84 4.83 5.69 9.98
N TYR A 85 3.83 6.57 9.98
CA TYR A 85 2.43 6.31 9.57
C TYR A 85 1.65 5.30 10.41
N THR A 86 2.19 4.76 11.51
CA THR A 86 1.52 3.75 12.34
C THR A 86 1.40 4.23 13.78
N VAL A 87 0.23 4.06 14.40
CA VAL A 87 0.00 4.27 15.83
C VAL A 87 -0.39 2.95 16.47
N MET A 88 0.43 2.46 17.38
CA MET A 88 0.14 1.23 18.12
C MET A 88 -0.72 1.54 19.35
N CYS A 89 -1.97 1.10 19.33
CA CYS A 89 -2.94 1.31 20.40
C CYS A 89 -3.15 0.01 21.20
N LEU A 90 -3.50 0.12 22.49
CA LEU A 90 -3.95 -1.04 23.25
C LEU A 90 -5.26 -1.58 22.69
N ARG A 91 -5.42 -2.90 22.65
CA ARG A 91 -6.71 -3.50 22.30
C ARG A 91 -7.73 -3.20 23.42
N ARG A 92 -8.98 -2.95 23.05
CA ARG A 92 -10.11 -2.81 23.99
C ARG A 92 -11.27 -3.70 23.61
N ASP A 93 -11.82 -4.36 24.62
CA ASP A 93 -13.03 -5.16 24.47
C ASP A 93 -14.21 -4.26 24.11
N GLY A 94 -15.06 -4.74 23.20
CA GLY A 94 -16.21 -3.99 22.69
C GLY A 94 -15.88 -2.95 21.61
N ALA A 95 -14.63 -2.53 21.43
CA ALA A 95 -14.26 -1.58 20.38
C ALA A 95 -14.43 -2.21 18.99
N LYS A 96 -15.15 -1.50 18.12
CA LYS A 96 -15.40 -1.87 16.72
C LYS A 96 -14.88 -0.83 15.73
N PHE A 97 -14.76 0.42 16.17
CA PHE A 97 -14.16 1.49 15.41
C PHE A 97 -13.11 2.21 16.23
N MET A 98 -12.18 2.86 15.55
CA MET A 98 -11.15 3.69 16.17
C MET A 98 -10.99 5.02 15.46
N SER A 99 -10.56 6.02 16.23
CA SER A 99 -10.05 7.27 15.71
C SER A 99 -8.83 7.70 16.53
N LEU A 100 -8.20 8.81 16.13
CA LEU A 100 -7.03 9.39 16.76
C LEU A 100 -7.29 10.87 17.07
N SER A 101 -6.67 11.38 18.14
CA SER A 101 -6.67 12.81 18.47
C SER A 101 -5.31 13.28 19.00
N GLU A 102 -4.97 14.56 18.80
CA GLU A 102 -3.70 15.14 19.27
C GLU A 102 -3.65 15.30 20.81
N SER A 103 -4.81 15.40 21.46
CA SER A 103 -4.96 15.45 22.91
C SER A 103 -6.06 14.51 23.41
N ALA A 104 -6.10 14.22 24.70
CA ALA A 104 -7.11 13.31 25.28
C ALA A 104 -8.55 13.81 25.05
N SER A 105 -8.80 15.11 25.22
CA SER A 105 -10.11 15.73 24.98
C SER A 105 -10.21 16.45 23.64
N GLY A 106 -9.24 16.20 22.75
CA GLY A 106 -9.14 16.88 21.46
C GLY A 106 -10.16 16.39 20.43
N TYR A 107 -10.22 17.13 19.32
CA TYR A 107 -10.94 16.72 18.13
C TYR A 107 -10.36 15.43 17.55
N TYR A 108 -11.23 14.62 16.94
CA TYR A 108 -10.88 13.37 16.28
C TYR A 108 -11.61 13.25 14.93
N ASP A 109 -11.01 12.50 14.01
CA ASP A 109 -11.61 12.20 12.71
C ASP A 109 -12.71 11.15 12.79
N TYR A 110 -13.52 11.02 11.73
CA TYR A 110 -14.56 10.00 11.69
C TYR A 110 -13.96 8.59 11.93
N PRO A 111 -14.46 7.84 12.93
CA PRO A 111 -13.88 6.54 13.28
C PRO A 111 -13.91 5.54 12.12
N VAL A 112 -12.80 4.81 11.94
CA VAL A 112 -12.69 3.73 10.94
C VAL A 112 -12.94 2.38 11.59
N PRO A 113 -13.50 1.39 10.87
CA PRO A 113 -13.69 0.05 11.41
C PRO A 113 -12.36 -0.62 11.73
N ILE A 114 -12.34 -1.37 12.83
CA ILE A 114 -11.21 -2.23 13.19
C ILE A 114 -11.36 -3.55 12.41
N VAL A 115 -10.41 -3.82 11.51
CA VAL A 115 -10.31 -5.09 10.80
C VAL A 115 -9.67 -6.12 11.73
N ASP A 116 -10.34 -7.24 11.97
CA ASP A 116 -9.82 -8.29 12.83
C ASP A 116 -8.67 -9.06 12.16
N ARG A 117 -7.52 -9.11 12.85
CA ARG A 117 -6.30 -9.82 12.48
C ARG A 117 -5.82 -10.77 13.58
N THR A 118 -6.74 -11.19 14.46
CA THR A 118 -6.44 -12.12 15.58
C THR A 118 -6.30 -13.58 15.14
N GLN A 119 -6.69 -13.93 13.91
CA GLN A 119 -6.62 -15.30 13.41
C GLN A 119 -5.20 -15.89 13.46
N TYR A 120 -5.09 -17.09 14.03
CA TYR A 120 -3.81 -17.77 14.20
C TYR A 120 -3.26 -18.25 12.84
N VAL A 121 -4.13 -18.92 12.07
CA VAL A 121 -3.83 -19.43 10.74
C VAL A 121 -4.14 -18.33 9.71
N PRO A 122 -3.17 -17.93 8.87
CA PRO A 122 -3.43 -16.97 7.81
C PRO A 122 -4.30 -17.59 6.72
N ILE A 123 -5.25 -16.82 6.20
CA ILE A 123 -6.14 -17.22 5.09
C ILE A 123 -5.33 -17.50 3.83
N HIS A 124 -4.31 -16.68 3.57
CA HIS A 124 -3.45 -16.81 2.40
C HIS A 124 -2.05 -17.25 2.80
N PHE A 125 -1.49 -18.21 2.05
CA PHE A 125 -0.09 -18.56 2.23
C PHE A 125 0.85 -17.52 1.59
N PHE A 126 0.51 -17.05 0.39
CA PHE A 126 1.30 -16.09 -0.35
C PHE A 126 0.38 -15.07 -1.02
N SER A 127 0.66 -13.80 -0.79
CA SER A 127 -0.09 -12.66 -1.34
C SER A 127 0.85 -11.63 -1.95
N VAL A 128 0.30 -10.63 -2.65
CA VAL A 128 1.09 -9.58 -3.29
C VAL A 128 0.52 -8.21 -2.94
N CYS A 129 1.37 -7.32 -2.43
CA CYS A 129 1.14 -5.89 -2.30
C CYS A 129 1.65 -5.20 -3.56
N LEU A 130 0.73 -4.72 -4.39
CA LEU A 130 1.07 -3.90 -5.55
C LEU A 130 1.23 -2.44 -5.12
N ALA A 131 2.38 -1.83 -5.44
CA ALA A 131 2.62 -0.41 -5.21
C ALA A 131 1.52 0.46 -5.85
N PRO A 132 1.28 1.69 -5.35
CA PRO A 132 0.17 2.53 -5.81
C PRO A 132 0.14 2.72 -7.33
N ILE A 133 -1.02 2.42 -7.93
CA ILE A 133 -1.28 2.71 -9.33
C ILE A 133 -1.57 4.22 -9.47
N HIS A 134 -0.81 4.87 -10.34
CA HIS A 134 -0.93 6.30 -10.63
C HIS A 134 -0.81 6.59 -12.14
N GLY A 135 -1.12 7.84 -12.50
CA GLY A 135 -1.03 8.35 -13.88
C GLY A 135 -2.22 7.97 -14.76
N THR A 136 -2.26 8.57 -15.95
CA THR A 136 -3.39 8.47 -16.90
C THR A 136 -3.19 7.44 -18.00
N ALA A 137 -1.99 6.87 -18.13
CA ALA A 137 -1.69 5.85 -19.12
C ALA A 137 -2.44 4.54 -18.80
N THR A 138 -3.03 3.94 -19.82
CA THR A 138 -3.70 2.64 -19.74
C THR A 138 -2.73 1.54 -19.33
N LYS A 139 -3.11 0.74 -18.34
CA LYS A 139 -2.28 -0.30 -17.71
C LYS A 139 -2.85 -1.72 -17.82
N TRP A 140 -3.99 -1.89 -18.49
CA TRP A 140 -4.73 -3.16 -18.55
C TRP A 140 -3.83 -4.37 -18.84
N LEU A 141 -2.99 -4.32 -19.87
CA LEU A 141 -2.17 -5.48 -20.26
C LEU A 141 -1.07 -5.78 -19.24
N GLN A 142 -0.46 -4.75 -18.64
CA GLN A 142 0.51 -4.92 -17.56
C GLN A 142 -0.13 -5.50 -16.30
N LEU A 143 -1.36 -5.08 -15.99
CA LEU A 143 -2.14 -5.59 -14.86
C LEU A 143 -2.51 -7.06 -15.04
N VAL A 144 -3.01 -7.46 -16.22
CA VAL A 144 -3.27 -8.88 -16.51
C VAL A 144 -2.00 -9.70 -16.32
N GLU A 145 -0.90 -9.30 -16.97
CA GLU A 145 0.36 -10.05 -16.88
C GLU A 145 0.90 -10.11 -15.44
N PHE A 146 0.78 -9.02 -14.68
CA PHE A 146 1.21 -8.96 -13.28
C PHE A 146 0.43 -9.96 -12.42
N ILE A 147 -0.90 -9.89 -12.45
CA ILE A 147 -1.76 -10.72 -11.60
C ILE A 147 -1.58 -12.19 -11.98
N GLU A 148 -1.64 -12.52 -13.27
CA GLU A 148 -1.53 -13.90 -13.74
C GLU A 148 -0.13 -14.48 -13.51
N HIS A 149 0.95 -13.69 -13.63
CA HIS A 149 2.30 -14.14 -13.26
C HIS A 149 2.36 -14.57 -11.80
N TYR A 150 1.89 -13.73 -10.87
CA TYR A 150 1.97 -14.07 -9.45
C TYR A 150 1.03 -15.21 -9.07
N LYS A 151 -0.12 -15.37 -9.74
CA LYS A 151 -0.98 -16.56 -9.60
C LYS A 151 -0.24 -17.84 -10.01
N ILE A 152 0.49 -17.81 -11.13
CA ILE A 152 1.37 -18.92 -11.55
C ILE A 152 2.46 -19.18 -10.50
N GLN A 153 3.02 -18.13 -9.89
CA GLN A 153 3.98 -18.25 -8.78
C GLN A 153 3.35 -18.71 -7.44
N GLY A 154 2.03 -18.92 -7.42
CA GLY A 154 1.28 -19.48 -6.30
C GLY A 154 0.71 -18.44 -5.33
N ALA A 155 0.66 -17.17 -5.71
CA ALA A 155 -0.06 -16.15 -4.95
C ALA A 155 -1.57 -16.40 -5.05
N THR A 156 -2.27 -16.16 -3.94
CA THR A 156 -3.73 -16.40 -3.85
C THR A 156 -4.52 -15.15 -3.52
N HIS A 157 -3.85 -14.00 -3.33
CA HIS A 157 -4.52 -12.75 -3.03
C HIS A 157 -3.66 -11.54 -3.36
N PHE A 158 -4.30 -10.45 -3.79
CA PHE A 158 -3.65 -9.21 -4.22
C PHE A 158 -4.22 -8.01 -3.47
N TYR A 159 -3.36 -7.22 -2.84
CA TYR A 159 -3.70 -5.90 -2.32
C TYR A 159 -3.29 -4.85 -3.35
N ILE A 160 -4.29 -4.19 -3.95
CA ILE A 160 -4.08 -3.25 -5.05
C ILE A 160 -4.42 -1.84 -4.57
N TYR A 161 -3.42 -0.96 -4.58
CA TYR A 161 -3.59 0.42 -4.15
C TYR A 161 -3.79 1.32 -5.36
N ILE A 162 -4.84 2.14 -5.35
CA ILE A 162 -5.18 3.02 -6.48
C ILE A 162 -5.19 4.46 -6.00
N SER A 163 -4.30 5.27 -6.55
CA SER A 163 -4.34 6.74 -6.47
C SER A 163 -5.10 7.30 -7.68
N HIS A 164 -4.76 6.81 -8.88
CA HIS A 164 -5.45 7.15 -10.12
C HIS A 164 -5.30 6.03 -11.14
N ILE A 165 -6.38 5.68 -11.84
CA ILE A 165 -6.40 4.68 -12.90
C ILE A 165 -7.46 5.05 -13.95
N ASP A 166 -7.26 4.67 -15.20
CA ASP A 166 -8.27 4.82 -16.24
C ASP A 166 -9.41 3.80 -16.10
N GLU A 167 -10.58 4.12 -16.65
CA GLU A 167 -11.78 3.28 -16.58
C GLU A 167 -11.57 1.89 -17.17
N TYR A 168 -10.85 1.78 -18.28
CA TYR A 168 -10.66 0.50 -18.97
C TYR A 168 -9.79 -0.45 -18.15
N SER A 169 -8.69 0.04 -17.57
CA SER A 169 -7.89 -0.74 -16.64
C SER A 169 -8.63 -1.01 -15.32
N ARG A 170 -9.52 -0.11 -14.88
CA ARG A 170 -10.33 -0.29 -13.67
C ARG A 170 -11.32 -1.45 -13.82
N MET A 171 -12.01 -1.54 -14.96
CA MET A 171 -12.94 -2.64 -15.25
C MET A 171 -12.27 -4.01 -15.09
N LEU A 172 -11.01 -4.14 -15.53
CA LEU A 172 -10.24 -5.37 -15.37
C LEU A 172 -9.97 -5.69 -13.89
N ILE A 173 -9.55 -4.70 -13.10
CA ILE A 173 -9.30 -4.90 -11.67
C ILE A 173 -10.58 -5.32 -10.95
N ASP A 174 -11.71 -4.72 -11.29
CA ASP A 174 -13.00 -5.05 -10.68
C ASP A 174 -13.41 -6.51 -10.92
N ASP A 175 -12.98 -7.14 -12.02
CA ASP A 175 -13.19 -8.56 -12.26
C ASP A 175 -12.37 -9.45 -11.29
N TYR A 176 -11.11 -9.08 -11.02
CA TYR A 176 -10.30 -9.75 -10.01
C TYR A 176 -10.82 -9.53 -8.58
N VAL A 177 -11.44 -8.37 -8.31
CA VAL A 177 -12.15 -8.13 -7.04
C VAL A 177 -13.38 -9.02 -6.94
N ARG A 178 -14.19 -9.09 -8.01
CA ARG A 178 -15.42 -9.89 -8.08
C ARG A 178 -15.16 -11.38 -7.86
N THR A 179 -14.01 -11.89 -8.33
CA THR A 179 -13.61 -13.30 -8.16
C THR A 179 -12.94 -13.59 -6.80
N GLY A 180 -12.69 -12.56 -5.99
CA GLY A 180 -12.01 -12.68 -4.69
C GLY A 180 -10.48 -12.77 -4.78
N ASP A 181 -9.91 -12.67 -5.99
CA ASP A 181 -8.47 -12.65 -6.19
C ASP A 181 -7.83 -11.38 -5.60
N ALA A 182 -8.52 -10.24 -5.63
CA ALA A 182 -7.96 -8.96 -5.21
C ALA A 182 -8.85 -8.16 -4.25
N GLU A 183 -8.20 -7.36 -3.40
CA GLU A 183 -8.80 -6.25 -2.66
C GLU A 183 -8.23 -4.93 -3.21
N VAL A 184 -9.10 -3.93 -3.41
CA VAL A 184 -8.70 -2.59 -3.86
C VAL A 184 -8.77 -1.59 -2.72
N ILE A 185 -7.67 -0.89 -2.49
CA ILE A 185 -7.54 0.18 -1.50
C ILE A 185 -7.39 1.52 -2.23
N ILE A 186 -8.31 2.44 -1.99
CA ILE A 186 -8.30 3.77 -2.62
C ILE A 186 -7.50 4.75 -1.77
N LEU A 187 -6.45 5.32 -2.36
CA LEU A 187 -5.66 6.38 -1.76
C LEU A 187 -6.30 7.72 -2.11
N ARG A 188 -7.06 8.28 -1.17
CA ARG A 188 -7.81 9.53 -1.38
C ARG A 188 -6.86 10.71 -1.60
N ASN A 189 -6.94 11.33 -2.77
CA ASN A 189 -5.98 12.28 -3.30
C ASN A 189 -6.03 13.65 -2.60
N ARG A 190 -5.50 13.75 -1.38
CA ARG A 190 -5.19 15.04 -0.71
C ARG A 190 -3.83 15.59 -1.09
N PHE A 191 -2.91 14.71 -1.48
CA PHE A 191 -1.55 15.07 -1.87
C PHE A 191 -1.37 14.92 -3.38
N LYS A 192 -2.00 15.82 -4.15
CA LYS A 192 -1.82 15.83 -5.60
C LYS A 192 -0.33 16.10 -5.91
N GLY A 193 0.37 15.08 -6.40
CA GLY A 193 1.80 15.16 -6.74
C GLY A 193 2.78 14.69 -5.67
N MET A 194 2.33 14.06 -4.56
CA MET A 194 3.24 13.46 -3.56
C MET A 194 3.20 11.93 -3.60
N ASP A 195 3.47 11.36 -4.78
CA ASP A 195 3.41 9.91 -4.99
C ASP A 195 4.35 9.11 -4.06
N GLU A 196 5.50 9.70 -3.67
CA GLU A 196 6.44 9.08 -2.74
C GLU A 196 5.89 8.92 -1.32
N VAL A 197 5.09 9.88 -0.86
CA VAL A 197 4.41 9.80 0.45
C VAL A 197 3.39 8.67 0.42
N TRP A 198 2.59 8.60 -0.65
CA TRP A 198 1.61 7.53 -0.81
C TRP A 198 2.23 6.16 -0.89
N HIS A 199 3.41 6.04 -1.52
CA HIS A 199 4.16 4.80 -1.50
C HIS A 199 4.54 4.42 -0.06
N SER A 200 5.02 5.38 0.74
CA SER A 200 5.45 5.13 2.11
C SER A 200 4.28 4.73 3.04
N VAL A 201 3.14 5.41 2.90
CA VAL A 201 1.88 5.06 3.60
C VAL A 201 1.42 3.67 3.16
N GLN A 202 1.36 3.41 1.85
CA GLN A 202 0.92 2.13 1.28
C GLN A 202 1.74 0.95 1.81
N ILE A 203 3.06 1.12 1.96
CA ILE A 203 3.93 0.06 2.46
C ILE A 203 3.55 -0.33 3.89
N GLN A 204 3.30 0.64 4.78
CA GLN A 204 2.88 0.34 6.16
C GLN A 204 1.46 -0.21 6.20
N GLU A 205 0.57 0.36 5.38
CA GLU A 205 -0.81 -0.08 5.26
C GLU A 205 -0.85 -1.55 4.84
N CYS A 206 -0.13 -1.92 3.79
CA CYS A 206 -0.12 -3.29 3.28
C CYS A 206 0.58 -4.26 4.23
N LEU A 207 1.65 -3.83 4.90
CA LEU A 207 2.31 -4.64 5.92
C LEU A 207 1.34 -5.03 7.03
N ASN A 208 0.58 -4.06 7.55
CA ASN A 208 -0.40 -4.29 8.62
C ASN A 208 -1.63 -5.03 8.12
N ARG A 209 -2.14 -4.68 6.93
CA ARG A 209 -3.25 -5.37 6.28
C ARG A 209 -2.94 -6.84 6.04
N ALA A 210 -1.74 -7.16 5.60
CA ALA A 210 -1.32 -8.54 5.36
C ALA A 210 -0.99 -9.30 6.66
N ARG A 211 -0.70 -8.60 7.76
CA ARG A 211 -0.36 -9.24 9.04
C ARG A 211 -1.53 -10.02 9.61
N GLY A 212 -1.31 -11.32 9.80
CA GLY A 212 -2.38 -12.25 10.22
C GLY A 212 -3.30 -12.68 9.07
N HIS A 213 -3.26 -12.01 7.91
CA HIS A 213 -4.05 -12.40 6.73
C HIS A 213 -3.26 -13.30 5.78
N SER A 214 -1.98 -12.98 5.60
CA SER A 214 -1.04 -13.68 4.72
C SER A 214 0.17 -14.20 5.51
N ARG A 215 0.67 -15.39 5.19
CA ARG A 215 1.95 -15.88 5.74
C ARG A 215 3.14 -15.15 5.10
N TRP A 216 3.12 -15.00 3.79
CA TRP A 216 4.11 -14.26 3.02
C TRP A 216 3.44 -13.23 2.12
N VAL A 217 4.06 -12.07 1.97
CA VAL A 217 3.58 -11.03 1.06
C VAL A 217 4.74 -10.41 0.26
N ALA A 218 4.58 -10.33 -1.05
CA ALA A 218 5.52 -9.63 -1.94
C ALA A 218 5.22 -8.14 -1.99
N PHE A 219 6.22 -7.28 -1.89
CA PHE A 219 6.12 -5.83 -2.12
C PHE A 219 6.77 -5.49 -3.45
N VAL A 220 5.97 -5.16 -4.46
CA VAL A 220 6.41 -5.05 -5.87
C VAL A 220 5.69 -3.94 -6.61
N ASP A 221 6.36 -3.37 -7.61
CA ASP A 221 5.78 -2.42 -8.55
C ASP A 221 5.09 -3.17 -9.71
N LEU A 222 4.25 -2.48 -10.48
CA LEU A 222 3.42 -3.10 -11.54
C LEU A 222 4.25 -3.76 -12.65
N ASP A 223 5.43 -3.24 -12.92
CA ASP A 223 6.36 -3.68 -13.96
C ASP A 223 7.37 -4.73 -13.45
N GLU A 224 7.25 -5.20 -12.21
CA GLU A 224 8.20 -6.11 -11.59
C GLU A 224 7.69 -7.54 -11.46
N ARG A 225 8.52 -8.50 -11.86
CA ARG A 225 8.25 -9.94 -11.79
C ARG A 225 9.34 -10.64 -11.00
N ILE A 226 9.05 -10.98 -9.75
CA ILE A 226 9.94 -11.85 -8.98
C ILE A 226 9.88 -13.25 -9.58
N THR A 227 11.03 -13.79 -9.95
CA THR A 227 11.16 -15.13 -10.53
C THR A 227 12.40 -15.82 -9.96
N PRO A 228 12.29 -17.09 -9.53
CA PRO A 228 13.48 -17.89 -9.22
C PRO A 228 14.32 -18.15 -10.48
N THR A 229 15.65 -18.13 -10.37
CA THR A 229 16.54 -18.32 -11.53
C THR A 229 16.91 -19.80 -11.70
N ASN A 230 17.61 -20.38 -10.73
CA ASN A 230 18.03 -21.79 -10.74
C ASN A 230 17.10 -22.69 -9.91
N TYR A 231 15.81 -22.37 -9.89
CA TYR A 231 14.80 -23.13 -9.16
C TYR A 231 13.57 -23.31 -10.04
N SER A 232 13.22 -24.57 -10.31
CA SER A 232 12.23 -24.94 -11.32
C SER A 232 10.78 -24.89 -10.81
N LYS A 233 10.56 -24.72 -9.51
CA LYS A 233 9.21 -24.61 -8.93
C LYS A 233 8.81 -23.14 -8.71
N THR A 234 7.62 -22.95 -8.15
CA THR A 234 7.03 -21.63 -7.91
C THR A 234 7.63 -20.92 -6.69
N LEU A 235 7.48 -19.58 -6.60
CA LEU A 235 7.82 -18.83 -5.38
C LEU A 235 7.14 -19.42 -4.14
N ARG A 236 5.88 -19.83 -4.24
CA ARG A 236 5.18 -20.51 -3.14
C ARG A 236 5.90 -21.78 -2.67
N SER A 237 6.44 -22.56 -3.60
CA SER A 237 7.19 -23.79 -3.26
C SER A 237 8.49 -23.44 -2.56
N TYR A 238 9.22 -22.45 -3.08
CA TYR A 238 10.44 -21.94 -2.46
C TYR A 238 10.18 -21.48 -1.01
N LEU A 239 9.14 -20.66 -0.81
CA LEU A 239 8.74 -20.14 0.51
C LEU A 239 8.33 -21.23 1.51
N LYS A 240 7.85 -22.40 1.04
CA LYS A 240 7.55 -23.56 1.90
C LYS A 240 8.79 -24.34 2.29
N GLU A 241 9.80 -24.36 1.43
CA GLU A 241 11.05 -25.11 1.61
C GLU A 241 12.09 -24.31 2.42
N LEU A 242 11.76 -23.09 2.86
CA LEU A 242 12.59 -22.32 3.78
C LEU A 242 12.65 -23.00 5.16
N ASN A 243 13.81 -23.53 5.49
CA ASN A 243 14.03 -24.27 6.73
C ASN A 243 14.33 -23.39 7.95
N ASP A 244 14.66 -22.10 7.76
CA ASP A 244 14.98 -21.18 8.86
C ASP A 244 13.76 -20.34 9.27
N ASP A 245 13.23 -20.61 10.48
CA ASP A 245 12.11 -19.89 11.07
C ASP A 245 12.45 -18.43 11.43
N LYS A 246 13.74 -18.07 11.49
CA LYS A 246 14.22 -16.70 11.75
C LYS A 246 14.24 -15.82 10.51
N ILE A 247 14.06 -16.37 9.31
CA ILE A 247 13.90 -15.55 8.11
C ILE A 247 12.56 -14.80 8.19
N GLY A 248 12.66 -13.47 8.33
CA GLY A 248 11.54 -12.53 8.32
C GLY A 248 11.24 -11.95 6.94
N GLY A 249 12.20 -12.01 6.03
CA GLY A 249 12.02 -11.56 4.66
C GLY A 249 13.12 -12.05 3.75
N ILE A 250 12.84 -11.99 2.46
CA ILE A 250 13.72 -12.40 1.38
C ILE A 250 13.81 -11.24 0.40
N GLN A 251 15.02 -10.87 0.02
CA GLN A 251 15.29 -9.73 -0.83
C GLN A 251 15.91 -10.18 -2.15
N PHE A 252 15.38 -9.67 -3.26
CA PHE A 252 15.73 -10.03 -4.63
C PHE A 252 16.33 -8.83 -5.34
N ARG A 253 17.42 -9.03 -6.10
CA ARG A 253 17.99 -7.97 -6.93
C ARG A 253 17.16 -7.76 -8.19
N GLN A 254 16.97 -6.50 -8.55
CA GLN A 254 16.26 -6.13 -9.76
C GLN A 254 17.17 -6.11 -10.98
N ARG A 255 16.62 -6.52 -12.11
CA ARG A 255 17.19 -6.38 -13.45
C ARG A 255 16.15 -5.68 -14.31
N LEU A 256 16.47 -4.50 -14.84
CA LEU A 256 15.49 -3.68 -15.57
C LEU A 256 15.26 -4.25 -16.97
N VAL A 257 13.99 -4.35 -17.38
CA VAL A 257 13.60 -4.66 -18.76
C VAL A 257 13.39 -3.36 -19.53
N LEU A 258 14.11 -3.20 -20.64
CA LEU A 258 14.03 -1.99 -21.47
C LEU A 258 12.84 -2.09 -22.43
N GLN A 259 11.83 -1.24 -22.21
CA GLN A 259 10.69 -1.10 -23.11
C GLN A 259 11.00 -0.07 -24.20
N ASN A 260 10.92 -0.47 -25.46
CA ASN A 260 11.17 0.39 -26.62
C ASN A 260 9.89 0.77 -27.39
N ALA A 261 8.72 0.38 -26.89
CA ALA A 261 7.42 0.67 -27.49
C ALA A 261 6.34 0.80 -26.42
N ALA A 262 5.36 1.68 -26.66
CA ALA A 262 4.17 1.77 -25.82
C ALA A 262 3.28 0.53 -25.98
N LEU A 263 2.65 0.11 -24.89
CA LEU A 263 1.73 -1.03 -24.90
C LEU A 263 0.38 -0.65 -25.54
N PRO A 264 -0.37 -1.64 -26.09
CA PRO A 264 -1.67 -1.39 -26.66
C PRO A 264 -2.65 -0.78 -25.65
N ARG A 265 -3.39 0.25 -26.06
CA ARG A 265 -4.36 0.93 -25.19
C ARG A 265 -5.66 0.14 -25.00
N ARG A 266 -5.97 -0.79 -25.89
CA ARG A 266 -7.17 -1.64 -25.82
C ARG A 266 -6.88 -3.03 -26.37
N TYR A 267 -7.64 -4.00 -25.89
CA TYR A 267 -7.69 -5.32 -26.48
C TYR A 267 -8.32 -5.25 -27.87
N THR A 268 -7.72 -5.93 -28.84
CA THR A 268 -8.30 -6.11 -30.18
C THR A 268 -8.58 -7.57 -30.49
N GLU A 269 -7.65 -8.46 -30.17
CA GLU A 269 -7.73 -9.90 -30.49
C GLU A 269 -6.76 -10.73 -29.65
N ALA A 270 -6.94 -12.05 -29.60
CA ALA A 270 -6.12 -12.96 -28.80
C ALA A 270 -4.64 -12.95 -29.20
N ASN A 271 -4.34 -12.86 -30.50
CA ASN A 271 -2.96 -12.79 -31.00
C ASN A 271 -2.23 -11.54 -30.49
N GLN A 272 -2.94 -10.43 -30.31
CA GLN A 272 -2.36 -9.21 -29.73
C GLN A 272 -1.78 -9.49 -28.35
N ILE A 273 -2.51 -10.21 -27.47
CA ILE A 273 -2.02 -10.53 -26.13
C ILE A 273 -0.72 -11.32 -26.23
N ALA A 274 -0.70 -12.40 -27.02
CA ALA A 274 0.48 -13.26 -27.15
C ALA A 274 1.73 -12.50 -27.63
N SER A 275 1.57 -11.51 -28.51
CA SER A 275 2.66 -10.70 -29.08
C SER A 275 3.03 -9.47 -28.26
N TRP A 276 2.13 -8.96 -27.41
CA TRP A 276 2.30 -7.69 -26.69
C TRP A 276 2.46 -7.83 -25.17
N MET A 277 2.33 -9.04 -24.61
CA MET A 277 2.69 -9.29 -23.20
C MET A 277 4.11 -8.75 -22.90
N PRO A 278 4.27 -7.79 -21.96
CA PRO A 278 5.54 -7.11 -21.71
C PRO A 278 6.75 -8.03 -21.55
N THR A 279 6.64 -9.06 -20.72
CA THR A 279 7.73 -10.01 -20.42
C THR A 279 8.10 -10.91 -21.59
N ARG A 280 7.14 -11.12 -22.51
CA ARG A 280 7.33 -11.85 -23.78
C ARG A 280 7.81 -10.98 -24.92
N ARG A 281 7.54 -9.68 -24.90
CA ARG A 281 7.95 -8.77 -25.97
C ARG A 281 9.34 -8.21 -25.70
N PHE A 282 9.59 -7.81 -24.46
CA PHE A 282 10.80 -7.12 -24.06
C PHE A 282 11.74 -8.07 -23.32
N HIS A 283 12.85 -8.37 -23.98
CA HIS A 283 13.88 -9.29 -23.45
C HIS A 283 15.21 -8.60 -23.17
N ASN A 284 15.41 -7.40 -23.73
CA ASN A 284 16.64 -6.67 -23.49
C ASN A 284 16.64 -6.17 -22.04
N THR A 285 17.60 -6.65 -21.25
CA THR A 285 17.70 -6.34 -19.84
C THR A 285 18.99 -5.62 -19.51
N SER A 286 18.94 -4.72 -18.53
CA SER A 286 20.15 -4.14 -17.94
C SER A 286 21.03 -5.20 -17.28
N ARG A 287 22.24 -4.81 -16.84
CA ARG A 287 22.96 -5.55 -15.80
C ARG A 287 22.10 -5.61 -14.52
N VAL A 288 22.41 -6.55 -13.64
CA VAL A 288 21.75 -6.61 -12.31
C VAL A 288 21.94 -5.26 -11.62
N GLY A 289 20.82 -4.62 -11.31
CA GLY A 289 20.76 -3.28 -10.77
C GLY A 289 21.03 -3.24 -9.27
N ARG A 290 20.98 -2.02 -8.72
CA ARG A 290 21.16 -1.75 -7.27
C ARG A 290 19.85 -1.76 -6.50
N GLN A 291 18.72 -1.83 -7.20
CA GLN A 291 17.38 -1.83 -6.62
C GLN A 291 16.98 -3.24 -6.18
N TRP A 292 16.10 -3.29 -5.19
CA TRP A 292 15.69 -4.52 -4.55
C TRP A 292 14.19 -4.56 -4.31
N LYS A 293 13.63 -5.77 -4.28
CA LYS A 293 12.27 -6.03 -3.83
C LYS A 293 12.23 -7.21 -2.88
N CYS A 294 11.18 -7.27 -2.08
CA CYS A 294 11.10 -8.23 -0.99
C CYS A 294 9.82 -9.03 -1.01
N ILE A 295 9.96 -10.27 -0.52
CA ILE A 295 8.86 -11.05 0.01
C ILE A 295 9.09 -11.16 1.51
N VAL A 296 8.10 -10.79 2.33
CA VAL A 296 8.26 -10.74 3.80
C VAL A 296 7.18 -11.53 4.49
N ASP A 297 7.47 -12.03 5.69
CA ASP A 297 6.45 -12.49 6.63
C ASP A 297 5.99 -11.28 7.46
N PRO A 298 4.75 -10.79 7.27
CA PRO A 298 4.27 -9.60 7.95
C PRO A 298 4.24 -9.72 9.47
N LYS A 299 4.19 -10.94 10.04
CA LYS A 299 4.24 -11.17 11.48
C LYS A 299 5.65 -10.99 12.05
N LYS A 300 6.69 -10.93 11.21
CA LYS A 300 8.10 -10.82 11.63
C LYS A 300 8.71 -9.45 11.36
N VAL A 301 8.12 -8.66 10.46
CA VAL A 301 8.59 -7.30 10.12
C VAL A 301 7.86 -6.26 10.96
N LEU A 302 8.62 -5.37 11.60
CA LEU A 302 8.09 -4.24 12.37
C LEU A 302 7.87 -3.01 11.46
N PHE A 303 8.85 -2.70 10.63
CA PHE A 303 8.84 -1.53 9.76
C PHE A 303 9.46 -1.86 8.40
N MET A 304 8.73 -1.54 7.33
CA MET A 304 9.13 -1.82 5.95
C MET A 304 9.40 -0.51 5.20
N ARG A 305 10.46 -0.43 4.42
CA ARG A 305 10.65 0.64 3.41
C ARG A 305 10.50 0.06 2.01
N LYS A 306 10.46 0.92 1.00
CA LYS A 306 10.23 0.58 -0.41
C LYS A 306 11.03 -0.63 -0.92
N HIS A 307 12.26 -0.81 -0.46
CA HIS A 307 13.17 -1.84 -0.97
C HIS A 307 13.59 -2.89 0.05
N LYS A 308 13.30 -2.71 1.35
CA LYS A 308 13.70 -3.63 2.42
C LYS A 308 12.93 -3.39 3.72
N PRO A 309 12.81 -4.41 4.57
CA PRO A 309 12.54 -4.23 5.99
C PRO A 309 13.66 -3.40 6.61
N ASP A 310 13.28 -2.34 7.30
CA ASP A 310 14.19 -1.50 8.08
C ASP A 310 14.32 -2.02 9.52
N ALA A 311 13.24 -2.60 10.05
CA ALA A 311 13.23 -3.23 11.36
C ALA A 311 12.41 -4.52 11.36
N PHE A 312 12.92 -5.51 12.07
CA PHE A 312 12.23 -6.77 12.38
C PHE A 312 11.83 -6.81 13.85
N LEU A 313 10.85 -7.65 14.18
CA LEU A 313 10.67 -8.10 15.56
C LEU A 313 11.91 -8.90 16.01
N LYS A 314 12.16 -8.93 17.32
CA LYS A 314 13.40 -9.48 17.88
C LYS A 314 13.68 -10.91 17.38
N GLY A 315 14.88 -11.11 16.85
CA GLY A 315 15.40 -12.42 16.44
C GLY A 315 15.12 -12.81 14.99
N TYR A 316 14.45 -11.96 14.20
CA TYR A 316 14.25 -12.20 12.77
C TYR A 316 15.19 -11.36 11.91
N TRP A 317 15.48 -11.86 10.70
CA TRP A 317 16.46 -11.25 9.79
C TRP A 317 16.05 -11.35 8.32
N LEU A 318 16.74 -10.57 7.48
CA LEU A 318 16.52 -10.52 6.04
C LEU A 318 17.51 -11.41 5.29
N HIS A 319 17.00 -12.38 4.53
CA HIS A 319 17.81 -13.18 3.62
C HIS A 319 17.95 -12.48 2.27
N GLN A 320 19.18 -12.13 1.90
CA GLN A 320 19.47 -11.55 0.58
C GLN A 320 19.79 -12.65 -0.42
N MET A 321 18.90 -12.82 -1.42
CA MET A 321 19.09 -13.78 -2.50
C MET A 321 20.27 -13.36 -3.37
N LYS A 322 21.06 -14.35 -3.78
CA LYS A 322 22.01 -14.20 -4.88
C LYS A 322 21.24 -14.18 -6.21
N PRO A 323 21.73 -13.47 -7.26
CA PRO A 323 21.06 -13.45 -8.56
C PRO A 323 20.84 -14.83 -9.19
N GLU A 324 21.69 -15.80 -8.88
CA GLU A 324 21.59 -17.18 -9.34
C GLU A 324 20.43 -17.94 -8.67
N GLU A 325 19.95 -17.47 -7.51
CA GLU A 325 18.82 -18.04 -6.77
C GLU A 325 17.51 -17.42 -7.22
N GLY A 326 17.47 -16.09 -7.39
CA GLY A 326 16.30 -15.38 -7.90
C GLY A 326 16.53 -13.91 -8.16
N ILE A 327 15.73 -13.36 -9.07
CA ILE A 327 15.79 -11.95 -9.46
C ILE A 327 14.38 -11.35 -9.58
N VAL A 328 14.32 -10.03 -9.56
CA VAL A 328 13.18 -9.27 -10.09
C VAL A 328 13.52 -8.94 -11.53
N ARG A 329 12.64 -9.29 -12.46
CA ARG A 329 12.74 -8.89 -13.86
C ARG A 329 11.66 -7.88 -14.21
#